data_AF-A0A1G5R1F0-F1
#
_entry.id   AF-A0A1G5R1F0-F1
#
_cell.length_a   1.000
_cell.length_b   1.000
_cell.length_c   1.000
_cell.angle_alpha   90.00
_cell.angle_beta   90.00
_cell.angle_gamma   90.00
#
_symmetry.space_group_name_H-M   'P 1'
#
loop_
_entity.id
_entity.type
_entity.pdbx_description
1 polymer ?
#
loop_
_entity_poly.entity_id
_entity_poly.type
_entity_poly.pdbx_seq_one_letter_code
_entity_poly.pdbx_strand_id
1 'polypeptide(L)'
;MRIKGKIAFWDDEKGYGFIEPYTGRERVFIHIKAFSNAGRRPKINQVVTFALSSDKQGRPCALKASLAGDHLPRKTQRKDSSLSTIGGAVFLVIVGVLVATAKIPHFVLTLYIIASLITFIVYAADKSAAQKGGWRTQESTLHLLSLAGG
;
A
#
# COMPACT_ATOMS: atom_id res chain seq x y z
N MET A 1 -14.24 -14.79 12.61
CA MET A 1 -13.36 -14.97 13.78
C MET A 1 -12.05 -15.60 13.30
N ARG A 2 -10.88 -15.22 13.84
CA ARG A 2 -9.59 -15.84 13.45
C ARG A 2 -9.18 -16.86 14.53
N ILE A 3 -8.76 -18.04 14.09
CA ILE A 3 -8.36 -19.17 14.92
C ILE A 3 -6.88 -19.45 14.68
N LYS A 4 -6.17 -19.88 15.72
CA LYS A 4 -4.79 -20.34 15.63
C LYS A 4 -4.75 -21.85 15.53
N GLY A 5 -3.83 -22.36 14.74
CA GLY A 5 -3.55 -23.79 14.61
C GLY A 5 -2.13 -24.02 14.12
N LYS A 6 -1.80 -25.29 13.90
CA LYS A 6 -0.52 -25.73 13.33
C LYS A 6 -0.75 -26.48 12.03
N ILE A 7 0.16 -26.37 11.08
CA ILE A 7 0.10 -27.15 9.84
C ILE A 7 0.45 -28.59 10.16
N ALA A 8 -0.50 -29.50 10.06
CA ALA A 8 -0.29 -30.93 10.29
C ALA A 8 0.27 -31.65 9.05
N PHE A 9 -0.12 -31.19 7.86
CA PHE A 9 0.31 -31.74 6.59
C PHE A 9 0.39 -30.65 5.53
N TRP A 10 1.41 -30.70 4.68
CA TRP A 10 1.59 -29.80 3.54
C TRP A 10 2.16 -30.57 2.35
N ASP A 11 1.50 -30.47 1.20
CA ASP A 11 1.99 -30.94 -0.10
C ASP A 11 2.34 -29.70 -0.93
N ASP A 12 3.63 -29.51 -1.14
CA ASP A 12 4.17 -28.33 -1.80
C ASP A 12 4.07 -28.40 -3.33
N GLU A 13 4.02 -29.60 -3.90
CA GLU A 13 3.84 -29.81 -5.33
C GLU A 13 2.39 -29.52 -5.75
N LYS A 14 1.43 -29.99 -4.94
CA LYS A 14 0.00 -29.77 -5.19
C LYS A 14 -0.52 -28.48 -4.56
N GLY A 15 0.24 -27.84 -3.69
CA GLY A 15 -0.07 -26.55 -3.09
C GLY A 15 -1.26 -26.58 -2.11
N TYR A 16 -1.46 -27.68 -1.39
CA TYR A 16 -2.51 -27.77 -0.37
C TYR A 16 -1.98 -28.40 0.93
N GLY A 17 -2.75 -28.23 2.01
CA GLY A 17 -2.45 -28.85 3.28
C GLY A 17 -3.63 -28.88 4.23
N PHE A 18 -3.34 -29.30 5.45
CA PHE A 18 -4.31 -29.38 6.53
C PHE A 18 -3.77 -28.70 7.78
N ILE A 19 -4.62 -27.87 8.38
CA ILE A 19 -4.35 -27.19 9.65
C ILE A 19 -5.09 -27.91 10.76
N GLU A 20 -4.36 -28.17 11.85
CA GLU A 20 -4.93 -28.62 13.11
C GLU A 20 -5.18 -27.39 14.00
N PRO A 21 -6.44 -26.94 14.17
CA PRO A 21 -6.78 -25.82 15.04
C PRO A 21 -6.47 -26.17 16.50
N TYR A 22 -6.06 -25.18 17.29
CA TYR A 22 -5.95 -25.36 18.74
C TYR A 22 -7.33 -25.41 19.44
N THR A 23 -8.35 -24.83 18.81
CA THR A 23 -9.71 -24.70 19.36
C THR A 23 -10.73 -25.61 18.66
N GLY A 24 -10.32 -26.81 18.26
CA GLY A 24 -11.20 -27.79 17.61
C GLY A 24 -10.48 -29.11 17.38
N ARG A 25 -11.21 -30.19 17.08
CA ARG A 25 -10.62 -31.50 16.77
C ARG A 25 -10.51 -31.79 15.28
N GLU A 26 -11.25 -31.04 14.45
CA GLU A 26 -11.30 -31.31 13.02
C GLU A 26 -10.19 -30.57 12.27
N ARG A 27 -9.52 -31.31 11.38
CA ARG A 27 -8.51 -30.75 10.48
C ARG A 27 -9.20 -29.88 9.44
N VAL A 28 -8.69 -28.66 9.29
CA VAL A 28 -9.24 -27.68 8.34
C VAL A 28 -8.39 -27.70 7.08
N PHE A 29 -9.04 -27.85 5.93
CA PHE A 29 -8.36 -27.83 4.64
C PHE A 29 -7.84 -26.42 4.31
N ILE A 30 -6.65 -26.32 3.75
CA ILE A 30 -6.06 -25.06 3.27
C ILE A 30 -5.38 -25.22 1.91
N HIS A 31 -5.54 -24.22 1.05
CA HIS A 31 -4.85 -24.13 -0.23
C HIS A 31 -3.78 -23.01 -0.20
N ILE A 32 -2.72 -23.10 -1.00
CA ILE A 32 -1.64 -22.10 -1.05
C ILE A 32 -2.16 -20.70 -1.36
N LYS A 33 -3.21 -20.60 -2.19
CA LYS A 33 -3.90 -19.34 -2.51
C LYS A 33 -4.63 -18.70 -1.32
N ALA A 34 -4.90 -19.44 -0.25
CA ALA A 34 -5.54 -18.92 0.95
C ALA A 34 -4.54 -18.19 1.87
N PHE A 35 -3.23 -18.37 1.66
CA PHE A 35 -2.20 -17.62 2.37
C PHE A 35 -2.10 -16.21 1.81
N SER A 36 -2.13 -15.21 2.70
CA SER A 36 -2.01 -13.81 2.29
C SER A 36 -0.60 -13.42 1.83
N ASN A 37 0.41 -14.27 2.09
CA ASN A 37 1.81 -14.01 1.78
C ASN A 37 2.29 -14.99 0.70
N ALA A 38 2.28 -14.55 -0.56
CA ALA A 38 2.67 -15.37 -1.73
C ALA A 38 4.17 -15.71 -1.79
N GLY A 39 5.00 -15.13 -0.91
CA GLY A 39 6.46 -15.27 -0.97
C GLY A 39 7.05 -16.41 -0.12
N ARG A 40 6.31 -17.00 0.82
CA ARG A 40 6.85 -18.02 1.73
C ARG A 40 6.03 -19.29 1.72
N ARG A 41 6.67 -20.41 1.38
CA ARG A 41 6.06 -21.74 1.37
C ARG A 41 5.80 -22.21 2.81
N PRO A 42 4.59 -22.69 3.15
CA PRO A 42 4.27 -23.18 4.47
C PRO A 42 5.09 -24.43 4.83
N LYS A 43 5.40 -24.61 6.11
CA LYS A 43 6.09 -25.81 6.61
C LYS A 43 5.22 -26.57 7.61
N ILE A 44 5.43 -27.90 7.66
CA ILE A 44 4.81 -28.77 8.66
C ILE A 44 5.21 -28.29 10.06
N ASN A 45 4.29 -28.40 11.03
CA ASN A 45 4.40 -27.92 12.41
C ASN A 45 4.53 -26.39 12.59
N GLN A 46 4.31 -25.61 11.53
CA GLN A 46 4.32 -24.15 11.65
C GLN A 46 2.97 -23.64 12.18
N VAL A 47 3.02 -22.68 13.10
CA VAL A 47 1.82 -22.02 13.63
C VAL A 47 1.26 -21.06 12.59
N VAL A 48 -0.05 -21.13 12.37
CA VAL A 48 -0.78 -20.29 11.42
C VAL A 48 -2.05 -19.74 12.06
N THR A 49 -2.40 -18.52 11.70
CA THR A 49 -3.66 -17.87 12.09
C THR A 49 -4.56 -17.74 10.87
N PHE A 50 -5.72 -18.36 10.90
CA PHE A 50 -6.63 -18.46 9.76
C PHE A 50 -8.07 -18.13 10.15
N ALA A 51 -8.92 -17.82 9.18
CA ALA A 51 -10.36 -17.71 9.39
C ALA A 51 -11.03 -19.02 8.97
N LEU A 52 -11.89 -19.57 9.82
CA LEU A 52 -12.71 -20.72 9.48
C LEU A 52 -13.80 -20.28 8.48
N SER A 53 -13.96 -21.03 7.41
CA SER A 53 -15.00 -20.90 6.41
C SER A 53 -15.49 -22.30 6.03
N SER A 54 -16.62 -22.39 5.34
CA SER A 54 -17.08 -23.64 4.72
C SER A 54 -17.02 -23.49 3.20
N ASP A 55 -16.61 -24.55 2.50
CA ASP A 55 -16.67 -24.59 1.04
C ASP A 55 -18.13 -24.82 0.56
N LYS A 56 -18.37 -24.74 -0.75
CA LYS A 56 -19.68 -25.01 -1.39
C LYS A 56 -20.26 -26.39 -1.04
N GLN A 57 -19.42 -27.31 -0.61
CA GLN A 57 -19.79 -28.68 -0.19
C GLN A 57 -19.92 -28.82 1.34
N GLY A 58 -19.90 -27.72 2.10
CA GLY A 58 -20.03 -27.72 3.57
C GLY A 58 -18.79 -28.18 4.35
N ARG A 59 -17.67 -28.47 3.66
CA ARG A 59 -16.41 -28.90 4.29
C ARG A 59 -15.68 -27.72 4.94
N PRO A 60 -15.06 -27.89 6.12
CA PRO A 60 -14.32 -26.82 6.79
C PRO A 60 -13.06 -26.45 6.01
N CYS A 61 -12.97 -25.19 5.59
CA CYS A 61 -11.84 -24.63 4.85
C CYS A 61 -11.28 -23.37 5.53
N ALA A 62 -9.97 -23.17 5.43
CA ALA A 62 -9.28 -22.03 5.98
C ALA A 62 -9.11 -20.93 4.92
N LEU A 63 -9.50 -19.71 5.26
CA LEU A 63 -9.30 -18.51 4.43
C LEU A 63 -8.42 -17.49 5.16
N LYS A 64 -7.72 -16.66 4.38
CA LYS A 64 -6.87 -15.56 4.89
C LYS A 64 -5.86 -16.03 5.94
N ALA A 65 -5.17 -17.14 5.66
CA ALA A 65 -4.16 -17.68 6.55
C ALA A 65 -2.91 -16.80 6.55
N SER A 66 -2.35 -16.58 7.74
CA SER A 66 -1.10 -15.86 7.96
C SER A 66 -0.20 -16.72 8.85
N LEU A 67 1.05 -16.87 8.44
CA LEU A 67 2.05 -17.65 9.16
C LEU A 67 2.51 -16.87 10.39
N ALA A 68 2.63 -17.53 11.54
CA ALA A 68 3.16 -16.91 12.75
C ALA A 68 4.64 -16.56 12.52
N GLY A 69 4.98 -15.29 12.69
CA GLY A 69 6.29 -14.72 12.34
C GLY A 69 6.19 -13.39 11.60
N ASP A 70 5.03 -13.08 11.04
CA ASP A 70 4.79 -11.77 10.46
C ASP A 70 4.26 -10.81 11.53
N HIS A 71 5.18 -10.03 12.10
CA HIS A 71 4.87 -8.60 12.20
C HIS A 71 4.50 -8.20 10.78
N LEU A 72 3.19 -8.03 10.52
CA LEU A 72 2.72 -7.39 9.30
C LEU A 72 3.68 -6.23 9.05
N PRO A 73 4.25 -6.06 7.83
CA PRO A 73 4.86 -4.79 7.52
C PRO A 73 3.73 -3.80 7.70
N ARG A 74 3.74 -3.10 8.83
CA ARG A 74 2.82 -2.03 9.14
C ARG A 74 2.99 -1.15 7.93
N LYS A 75 1.98 -1.15 7.06
CA LYS A 75 1.93 -0.26 5.90
C LYS A 75 2.16 1.09 6.53
N THR A 76 3.40 1.55 6.45
CA THR A 76 3.81 2.77 7.08
C THR A 76 3.11 3.76 6.18
N GLN A 77 1.90 4.14 6.57
CA GLN A 77 1.31 5.37 6.11
C GLN A 77 2.33 6.40 6.54
N ARG A 78 3.28 6.66 5.65
CA ARG A 78 4.13 7.82 5.69
C ARG A 78 3.12 8.93 5.60
N LYS A 79 2.72 9.41 6.78
CA LYS A 79 1.91 10.59 6.96
C LYS A 79 2.83 11.66 6.41
N ASP A 80 2.67 11.93 5.11
CA ASP A 80 3.46 12.93 4.40
C ASP A 80 3.30 14.19 5.21
N SER A 81 4.37 14.51 5.94
CA SER A 81 4.35 15.55 6.92
C SER A 81 4.01 16.82 6.18
N SER A 82 2.92 17.46 6.60
CA SER A 82 2.44 18.79 6.24
C SER A 82 3.48 19.92 6.49
N LEU A 83 4.77 19.59 6.53
CA LEU A 83 5.90 20.51 6.64
C LEU A 83 6.28 21.09 5.27
N SER A 84 6.11 20.34 4.17
CA SER A 84 6.40 20.85 2.82
C SER A 84 5.40 21.93 2.38
N THR A 85 4.13 21.81 2.76
CA THR A 85 3.11 22.82 2.47
C THR A 85 3.29 24.12 3.25
N ILE A 86 3.85 24.06 4.47
CA ILE A 86 4.12 25.26 5.29
C ILE A 86 5.25 26.10 4.67
N GLY A 87 6.31 25.45 4.16
CA GLY A 87 7.40 26.15 3.47
C GLY A 87 6.92 26.91 2.22
N GLY A 88 6.05 26.30 1.42
CA GLY A 88 5.47 26.95 0.24
C GLY A 88 4.59 28.16 0.58
N ALA A 89 3.79 28.07 1.64
CA ALA A 89 2.93 29.17 2.08
C ALA A 89 3.75 30.38 2.58
N VAL A 90 4.80 30.15 3.36
CA VAL A 90 5.69 31.21 3.86
C VAL A 90 6.41 31.92 2.71
N PHE A 91 6.88 31.16 1.71
CA PHE A 91 7.51 31.74 0.51
C PHE A 91 6.54 32.66 -0.25
N LEU A 92 5.28 32.25 -0.43
CA LEU A 92 4.26 33.09 -1.08
C LEU A 92 3.98 34.38 -0.33
N VAL A 93 3.94 34.34 1.00
CA VAL A 93 3.75 35.53 1.85
C VAL A 93 4.93 36.49 1.72
N ILE A 94 6.17 35.98 1.73
CA ILE A 94 7.38 36.80 1.57
C ILE A 94 7.41 37.49 0.20
N VAL A 95 7.09 36.76 -0.87
CA VAL A 95 7.01 37.32 -2.23
C VAL A 95 5.90 38.38 -2.31
N GLY A 96 4.74 38.14 -1.71
CA GLY A 96 3.63 39.10 -1.67
C GLY A 96 4.00 40.42 -0.98
N VAL A 97 4.69 40.34 0.16
CA VAL A 97 5.19 41.53 0.89
C VAL A 97 6.23 42.28 0.05
N LEU A 98 7.17 41.56 -0.58
CA LEU A 98 8.20 42.17 -1.42
C LEU A 98 7.60 42.94 -2.61
N VAL A 99 6.58 42.36 -3.27
CA VAL A 99 5.85 43.00 -4.36
C VAL A 99 5.10 44.25 -3.91
N ALA A 100 4.45 44.21 -2.73
CA ALA A 100 3.72 45.35 -2.17
C ALA A 100 4.65 46.53 -1.82
N THR A 101 5.87 46.23 -1.34
CA THR A 101 6.84 47.27 -0.96
C THR A 101 7.60 47.89 -2.15
N ALA A 102 7.62 47.24 -3.32
CA ALA A 102 8.52 47.61 -4.43
C ALA A 102 7.90 48.44 -5.57
N LYS A 103 6.68 49.00 -5.42
CA LYS A 103 5.96 49.74 -6.50
C LYS A 103 5.90 48.97 -7.83
N ILE A 104 5.77 47.64 -7.78
CA ILE A 104 5.62 46.83 -8.99
C ILE A 104 4.18 46.96 -9.50
N PRO A 105 3.96 47.13 -10.82
CA PRO A 105 2.61 47.23 -11.38
C PRO A 105 1.77 46.02 -11.01
N HIS A 106 0.59 46.27 -10.43
CA HIS A 106 -0.37 45.31 -9.89
C HIS A 106 -0.71 44.14 -10.84
N PHE A 107 -0.55 44.35 -12.16
CA PHE A 107 -0.73 43.31 -13.17
C PHE A 107 0.18 42.08 -12.95
N VAL A 108 1.42 42.27 -12.47
CA VAL A 108 2.36 41.18 -12.18
C VAL A 108 1.85 40.31 -11.03
N LEU A 109 1.23 40.93 -10.02
CA LEU A 109 0.66 40.21 -8.88
C LEU A 109 -0.58 39.41 -9.29
N THR A 110 -1.46 39.99 -10.11
CA THR A 110 -2.63 39.28 -10.66
C THR A 110 -2.19 38.09 -11.53
N LEU A 111 -1.20 38.27 -12.41
CA LEU A 111 -0.67 37.21 -13.25
C LEU A 111 0.00 36.10 -12.41
N TYR A 112 0.73 36.47 -11.35
CA TYR A 112 1.34 35.52 -10.43
C TYR A 112 0.31 34.70 -9.65
N ILE A 113 -0.76 35.33 -9.14
CA ILE A 113 -1.85 34.63 -8.44
C ILE A 113 -2.56 33.67 -9.39
N ILE A 114 -2.85 34.09 -10.63
CA ILE A 114 -3.47 33.24 -11.64
C ILE A 114 -2.56 32.05 -11.96
N ALA A 115 -1.26 32.29 -12.19
CA ALA A 115 -0.29 31.22 -12.46
C ALA A 115 -0.14 30.26 -11.26
N SER A 116 -0.14 30.78 -10.02
CA SER A 116 -0.09 29.97 -8.80
C SER A 116 -1.36 29.14 -8.61
N LEU A 117 -2.53 29.68 -8.95
CA LEU A 117 -3.80 28.95 -8.87
C LEU A 117 -3.85 27.83 -9.92
N ILE A 118 -3.40 28.12 -11.14
CA ILE A 118 -3.30 27.13 -12.23
C ILE A 118 -2.34 26.00 -11.82
N THR A 119 -1.15 26.33 -11.32
CA THR A 119 -0.17 25.32 -10.88
C THR A 119 -0.68 24.49 -9.70
N PHE A 120 -1.39 25.10 -8.74
CA PHE A 120 -2.02 24.37 -7.64
C PHE A 120 -3.12 23.42 -8.13
N ILE A 121 -3.98 23.85 -9.05
CA ILE A 121 -5.04 23.01 -9.64
C ILE A 121 -4.40 21.84 -10.40
N VAL A 122 -3.36 22.08 -11.20
CA VAL A 122 -2.62 21.04 -11.92
C VAL A 122 -1.97 20.05 -10.95
N TYR A 123 -1.29 20.51 -9.89
CA TYR A 123 -0.70 19.65 -8.86
C TYR A 123 -1.77 18.83 -8.12
N ALA A 124 -2.91 19.44 -7.78
CA ALA A 124 -4.00 18.75 -7.11
C ALA A 124 -4.64 17.67 -8.01
N ALA A 125 -4.79 17.94 -9.31
CA ALA A 125 -5.29 16.98 -10.28
C ALA A 125 -4.30 15.81 -10.48
N ASP A 126 -3.01 16.10 -10.61
CA ASP A 126 -1.93 15.12 -10.73
C ASP A 126 -1.87 14.20 -9.49
N LYS A 127 -1.89 14.79 -8.29
CA LYS A 127 -1.89 14.04 -7.01
C LYS A 127 -3.17 13.23 -6.80
N SER A 128 -4.31 13.73 -7.25
CA SER A 128 -5.59 13.01 -7.21
C SER A 128 -5.61 11.81 -8.17
N ALA A 129 -4.96 11.94 -9.35
CA ALA A 129 -4.78 10.82 -10.28
C ALA A 129 -3.86 9.73 -9.70
N ALA A 130 -2.79 10.11 -8.98
CA ALA A 130 -1.90 9.18 -8.30
C ALA A 130 -2.56 8.43 -7.12
N GLN A 131 -3.48 9.09 -6.39
CA GLN A 131 -4.17 8.47 -5.24
C GLN A 131 -5.32 7.54 -5.65
N LYS A 132 -5.88 7.70 -6.86
CA LYS A 132 -6.98 6.88 -7.39
C LYS A 132 -6.54 5.49 -7.91
N GLY A 133 -5.30 5.08 -7.66
CA GLY A 133 -4.83 3.73 -7.99
C GLY A 133 -4.59 3.50 -9.48
N GLY A 134 -4.28 4.56 -10.24
CA GLY A 134 -3.75 4.43 -11.59
C GLY A 134 -2.43 3.66 -11.62
N TRP A 135 -2.19 2.96 -12.73
CA TRP A 135 -1.07 2.04 -12.94
C TRP A 135 0.26 2.65 -12.47
N ARG A 136 1.00 1.91 -11.63
CA ARG A 136 2.42 2.16 -11.41
C ARG A 136 3.11 2.17 -12.77
N THR A 137 3.93 3.18 -13.01
CA THR A 137 4.85 3.24 -14.14
C THR A 137 5.60 1.92 -14.26
N GLN A 138 5.53 1.35 -15.46
CA GLN A 138 6.14 0.07 -15.82
C GLN A 138 7.66 0.18 -15.68
N GLU A 139 8.29 -0.83 -15.06
CA GLU A 139 9.74 -0.95 -14.84
C GLU A 139 10.59 -0.67 -16.08
N SER A 140 10.04 -0.93 -17.27
CA SER A 140 10.71 -0.69 -18.55
C SER A 140 11.10 0.78 -18.77
N THR A 141 10.32 1.75 -18.26
CA THR A 141 10.66 3.17 -18.37
C THR A 141 11.81 3.55 -17.45
N LEU A 142 11.92 2.91 -16.27
CA LEU A 142 13.04 3.11 -15.34
C LEU A 142 14.35 2.55 -15.92
N HIS A 143 14.31 1.41 -16.60
CA HIS A 143 15.49 0.83 -17.25
C HIS A 143 15.96 1.68 -18.45
N LEU A 144 15.04 2.20 -19.27
CA LEU A 144 15.39 3.06 -20.41
C LEU A 144 15.96 4.42 -19.96
N LEU A 145 15.42 4.98 -18.87
CA LEU A 145 15.95 6.20 -18.28
C LEU A 145 17.33 5.98 -17.62
N SER A 146 17.58 4.81 -17.02
CA SER A 146 18.92 4.45 -16.51
C SER A 146 19.95 4.27 -17.63
N LEU A 147 19.52 3.77 -18.80
CA LEU A 147 20.41 3.64 -19.97
C LEU A 147 20.75 5.00 -20.59
N ALA A 148 19.81 5.96 -20.53
CA ALA A 148 20.00 7.31 -21.09
C ALA A 148 20.67 8.29 -20.11
N GLY A 149 20.55 8.05 -18.79
CA GLY A 149 21.00 8.95 -17.72
C GLY A 149 22.32 8.55 -17.05
N GLY A 150 22.75 7.30 -17.18
CA GLY A 150 23.93 6.76 -16.46
C GLY A 150 23.60 6.26 -15.06
#